data_AF-A0A957ZEK7-F1
#
_entry.id   AF-A0A957ZEK7-F1
#
_cell.length_a   1.000
_cell.length_b   1.000
_cell.length_c   1.000
_cell.angle_alpha   90.00
_cell.angle_beta   90.00
_cell.angle_gamma   90.00
#
_symmetry.space_group_name_H-M   'P 1'
#
loop_
_entity.id
_entity.type
_entity.pdbx_description
1 polymer ?
#
loop_
_entity_poly.entity_id
_entity_poly.type
_entity_poly.pdbx_seq_one_letter_code
_entity_poly.pdbx_strand_id
1 'polypeptide(L)'
;MADKLRVVIEIGPKGKKVVAVAPAWPGLARGAKTEEAAVERLLSYTPRYATIAKLAGMEAAFATSPTVDVVERYPGTGSTDFWGISFAFSSIDQEAMSDEALERELTLMRACWAFFDDVRARVSADLQKGPRCG
;
A
#
# COMPACT_ATOMS: atom_id res chain seq x y z
N MET A 1 -8.78 11.12 18.42
CA MET A 1 -9.61 10.30 17.51
C MET A 1 -8.70 9.20 16.99
N ALA A 2 -9.12 7.95 16.99
CA ALA A 2 -8.27 6.89 16.44
C ALA A 2 -8.03 7.18 14.95
N ASP A 3 -6.77 7.28 14.53
CA ASP A 3 -6.44 7.51 13.12
C ASP A 3 -6.92 6.33 12.30
N LYS A 4 -7.89 6.61 11.42
CA LYS A 4 -8.50 5.61 10.56
C LYS A 4 -7.71 5.49 9.27
N LEU A 5 -7.30 4.27 8.94
CA LEU A 5 -6.73 3.96 7.64
C LEU A 5 -7.86 3.76 6.64
N ARG A 6 -8.01 4.71 5.71
CA ARG A 6 -8.95 4.58 4.60
C ARG A 6 -8.48 3.49 3.65
N VAL A 7 -9.37 2.54 3.38
CA VAL A 7 -9.12 1.40 2.51
C VAL A 7 -10.24 1.30 1.48
N VAL A 8 -9.88 0.99 0.25
CA VAL A 8 -10.81 0.60 -0.82
C VAL A 8 -10.63 -0.88 -1.13
N ILE A 9 -11.71 -1.55 -1.52
CA ILE A 9 -11.71 -2.99 -1.79
C ILE A 9 -12.01 -3.23 -3.27
N GLU A 10 -11.02 -3.76 -3.97
CA GLU A 10 -11.15 -4.23 -5.35
C GLU A 10 -11.65 -5.68 -5.35
N ILE A 11 -12.78 -5.95 -6.02
CA ILE A 11 -13.43 -7.27 -6.03
C ILE A 11 -13.20 -7.95 -7.39
N GLY A 12 -12.58 -9.13 -7.39
CA GLY A 12 -12.38 -9.88 -8.63
C GLY A 12 -13.71 -10.23 -9.32
N PRO A 13 -13.79 -10.18 -10.66
CA PRO A 13 -15.03 -10.39 -11.41
C PRO A 13 -15.69 -11.76 -11.18
N LYS A 14 -14.94 -12.76 -10.73
CA LYS A 14 -15.42 -14.11 -10.37
C LYS A 14 -15.53 -14.31 -8.85
N GLY A 15 -15.27 -13.28 -8.04
CA GLY A 15 -15.35 -13.33 -6.58
C GLY A 15 -14.38 -14.33 -5.92
N LYS A 16 -13.28 -14.70 -6.59
CA LYS A 16 -12.32 -15.68 -6.06
C LYS A 16 -11.36 -15.04 -5.05
N LYS A 17 -11.06 -13.76 -5.26
CA LYS A 17 -10.17 -12.95 -4.45
C LYS A 17 -10.61 -11.50 -4.47
N VAL A 18 -10.17 -10.77 -3.47
CA VAL A 18 -10.31 -9.32 -3.34
C VAL A 18 -8.96 -8.71 -2.98
N VAL A 19 -8.81 -7.40 -3.17
CA VAL A 19 -7.61 -6.65 -2.81
C VAL A 19 -8.00 -5.44 -1.99
N ALA A 20 -7.45 -5.34 -0.78
CA ALA A 20 -7.52 -4.13 0.02
C ALA A 20 -6.40 -3.19 -0.44
N VAL A 21 -6.71 -1.93 -0.69
CA VAL A 21 -5.76 -0.88 -1.10
C VAL A 21 -5.93 0.30 -0.16
N ALA A 22 -4.84 0.87 0.34
CA ALA A 22 -4.84 2.11 1.11
C ALA A 22 -4.38 3.27 0.20
N PRO A 23 -5.29 4.06 -0.41
CA PRO A 23 -4.94 4.99 -1.49
C PRO A 23 -3.93 6.06 -1.07
N ALA A 24 -4.01 6.53 0.18
CA ALA A 24 -3.12 7.55 0.72
C ALA A 24 -1.67 7.05 1.01
N TRP A 25 -1.39 5.76 0.82
CA TRP A 25 -0.11 5.14 1.15
C TRP A 25 0.40 4.34 -0.05
N PRO A 26 1.27 4.93 -0.90
CA PRO A 26 1.69 4.37 -2.18
C PRO A 26 2.14 2.91 -2.10
N GLY A 27 1.50 2.05 -2.90
CA GLY A 27 1.83 0.62 -2.99
C GLY A 27 1.34 -0.26 -1.83
N LEU A 28 0.66 0.30 -0.82
CA LEU A 28 0.05 -0.47 0.27
C LEU A 28 -1.25 -1.13 -0.20
N ALA A 29 -1.12 -2.28 -0.85
CA ALA A 29 -2.23 -3.08 -1.34
C ALA A 29 -2.03 -4.58 -1.08
N ARG A 30 -3.00 -5.30 -0.51
CA ARG A 30 -2.88 -6.74 -0.24
C ARG A 30 -4.13 -7.50 -0.66
N GLY A 31 -3.92 -8.55 -1.44
CA GLY A 31 -4.97 -9.48 -1.86
C GLY A 31 -5.14 -10.68 -0.95
N ALA A 32 -6.38 -11.15 -0.84
CA ALA A 32 -6.74 -12.40 -0.17
C ALA A 32 -8.04 -12.99 -0.76
N LYS A 33 -8.48 -14.14 -0.23
CA LYS A 33 -9.74 -14.78 -0.64
C LYS A 33 -10.98 -14.04 -0.17
N THR A 34 -10.90 -13.35 0.98
CA THR A 34 -12.00 -12.59 1.58
C THR A 34 -11.54 -11.18 1.92
N GLU A 35 -12.51 -10.29 2.13
CA GLU A 35 -12.26 -8.89 2.48
C GLU A 35 -11.53 -8.78 3.82
N GLU A 36 -11.99 -9.50 4.83
CA GLU A 36 -11.41 -9.51 6.17
C GLU A 36 -9.95 -9.96 6.14
N ALA A 37 -9.67 -11.03 5.40
CA ALA A 37 -8.30 -11.55 5.24
C ALA A 37 -7.40 -10.58 4.44
N ALA A 38 -7.97 -9.84 3.48
CA ALA A 38 -7.23 -8.85 2.70
C ALA A 38 -6.86 -7.65 3.58
N VAL A 39 -7.81 -7.17 4.39
CA VAL A 39 -7.62 -6.10 5.36
C VAL A 39 -6.62 -6.50 6.45
N GLU A 40 -6.77 -7.68 7.06
CA GLU A 40 -5.82 -8.21 8.04
C GLU A 40 -4.41 -8.28 7.46
N ARG A 41 -4.28 -8.80 6.23
CA ARG A 41 -2.98 -8.88 5.55
C ARG A 41 -2.42 -7.49 5.25
N LEU A 42 -3.24 -6.53 4.85
CA LEU A 42 -2.82 -5.13 4.66
C LEU A 42 -2.28 -4.53 5.96
N LEU A 43 -3.00 -4.71 7.07
CA LEU A 43 -2.58 -4.25 8.40
C LEU A 43 -1.28 -4.92 8.85
N SER A 44 -1.06 -6.20 8.56
CA SER A 44 0.20 -6.88 8.89
C SER A 44 1.43 -6.27 8.19
N TYR A 45 1.22 -5.47 7.13
CA TYR A 45 2.27 -4.78 6.40
C TYR A 45 2.47 -3.32 6.82
N THR A 46 1.56 -2.72 7.61
CA THR A 46 1.71 -1.31 8.03
C THR A 46 3.07 -1.05 8.71
N PRO A 47 3.64 -1.92 9.57
CA PRO A 47 4.93 -1.62 10.20
C PRO A 47 6.07 -1.45 9.19
N ARG A 48 5.97 -2.04 8.00
CA ARG A 48 6.99 -1.92 6.94
C ARG A 48 7.01 -0.54 6.27
N TYR A 49 5.91 0.20 6.36
CA TYR A 49 5.77 1.54 5.79
C TYR A 49 6.10 2.64 6.80
N ALA A 50 6.18 2.30 8.09
CA ALA A 50 6.39 3.26 9.18
C ALA A 50 7.69 4.07 9.03
N THR A 51 8.77 3.44 8.55
CA THR A 51 10.05 4.13 8.30
C THR A 51 9.89 5.25 7.27
N ILE A 52 9.18 5.00 6.18
CA ILE A 52 8.96 6.00 5.12
C ILE A 52 8.02 7.09 5.62
N ALA A 53 6.93 6.73 6.31
CA ALA A 53 6.03 7.71 6.90
C ALA A 53 6.77 8.65 7.86
N LYS A 54 7.68 8.13 8.68
CA LYS A 54 8.52 8.93 9.57
C LYS A 54 9.48 9.84 8.81
N LEU A 55 10.20 9.34 7.80
CA LEU A 55 11.11 10.14 6.97
C LEU A 55 10.38 11.27 6.23
N ALA A 56 9.11 11.05 5.87
CA ALA A 56 8.24 12.04 5.26
C ALA A 56 7.61 13.02 6.28
N GLY A 57 7.85 12.87 7.58
CA GLY A 57 7.22 13.70 8.63
C GLY A 57 5.75 13.41 8.86
N MET A 58 5.26 12.24 8.42
CA MET A 58 3.85 11.83 8.43
C MET A 58 3.56 10.69 9.42
N GLU A 59 4.42 10.46 10.42
CA GLU A 59 4.23 9.39 11.40
C GLU A 59 2.92 9.49 12.18
N ALA A 60 2.47 10.71 12.49
CA ALA A 60 1.19 10.94 13.16
C ALA A 60 0.00 10.51 12.30
N ALA A 61 0.07 10.74 10.97
CA ALA A 61 -0.97 10.31 10.03
C ALA A 61 -0.91 8.80 9.73
N PHE A 62 0.19 8.12 10.09
CA PHE A 62 0.44 6.72 9.83
C PHE A 62 0.50 5.90 11.12
N ALA A 63 -0.65 5.71 11.74
CA ALA A 63 -0.74 4.80 12.87
C ALA A 63 -0.28 3.39 12.46
N THR A 64 0.62 2.80 13.26
CA THR A 64 1.12 1.43 13.04
C THR A 64 0.07 0.37 13.36
N SER A 65 -0.97 0.73 14.13
CA SER A 65 -2.15 -0.09 14.41
C SER A 65 -3.43 0.73 14.19
N PRO A 66 -3.77 1.04 12.93
CA PRO A 66 -4.94 1.85 12.63
C PRO A 66 -6.21 0.99 12.65
N THR A 67 -7.33 1.59 13.05
CA THR A 67 -8.64 1.05 12.70
C THR A 67 -8.88 1.27 11.21
N VAL A 68 -9.46 0.29 10.51
CA VAL A 68 -9.70 0.40 9.06
C VAL A 68 -11.07 0.99 8.80
N ASP A 69 -11.13 1.88 7.81
CA ASP A 69 -12.36 2.45 7.28
C ASP A 69 -12.48 2.07 5.81
N VAL A 70 -13.40 1.16 5.50
CA VAL A 70 -13.65 0.73 4.11
C VAL A 70 -14.55 1.75 3.45
N VAL A 71 -13.95 2.61 2.62
CA VAL A 71 -14.64 3.76 2.01
C VAL A 71 -15.24 3.47 0.64
N GLU A 72 -14.79 2.40 -0.02
CA GLU A 72 -15.31 2.00 -1.34
C GLU A 72 -15.13 0.50 -1.58
N ARG A 73 -16.06 -0.10 -2.33
CA ARG A 73 -15.95 -1.44 -2.93
C ARG A 73 -16.21 -1.30 -4.43
N TYR A 74 -15.28 -1.74 -5.26
CA TYR A 74 -15.33 -1.52 -6.72
C TYR A 74 -14.90 -2.77 -7.51
N PRO A 75 -15.37 -2.93 -8.76
CA PRO A 75 -15.02 -4.08 -9.58
C PRO A 75 -13.55 -4.04 -10.01
N GLY A 76 -12.88 -5.18 -9.84
CA GLY A 76 -11.52 -5.44 -10.29
C GLY A 76 -11.43 -6.01 -11.70
N THR A 77 -10.26 -6.52 -12.05
CA THR A 77 -9.99 -7.20 -13.32
C THR A 77 -9.72 -8.69 -13.11
N GLY A 78 -9.48 -9.45 -14.19
CA GLY A 78 -9.10 -10.86 -14.07
C GLY A 78 -7.82 -11.10 -13.24
N SER A 79 -6.92 -10.12 -13.13
CA SER A 79 -5.71 -10.23 -12.31
C SER A 79 -6.03 -10.23 -10.81
N THR A 80 -7.11 -9.58 -10.39
CA THR A 80 -7.60 -9.57 -9.01
C THR A 80 -7.94 -10.99 -8.57
N ASP A 81 -8.75 -11.70 -9.35
CA ASP A 81 -9.12 -13.10 -9.07
C ASP A 81 -7.93 -14.05 -9.10
N PHE A 82 -7.06 -13.89 -10.11
CA PHE A 82 -6.02 -14.87 -10.38
C PHE A 82 -4.83 -14.68 -9.43
N TRP A 83 -4.28 -13.46 -9.36
CA TRP A 83 -3.08 -13.15 -8.59
C TRP A 83 -3.38 -12.51 -7.24
N GLY A 84 -4.54 -11.86 -7.05
CA GLY A 84 -4.80 -11.04 -5.87
C GLY A 84 -4.00 -9.75 -5.90
N ILE A 85 -3.84 -9.16 -7.08
CA ILE A 85 -3.18 -7.86 -7.29
C ILE A 85 -4.22 -6.85 -7.78
N SER A 86 -4.10 -5.61 -7.31
CA SER A 86 -4.94 -4.51 -7.78
C SER A 86 -4.47 -4.06 -9.16
N PHE A 87 -5.42 -3.88 -10.07
CA PHE A 87 -5.16 -3.38 -11.42
C PHE A 87 -6.34 -2.56 -11.99
N ALA A 88 -7.42 -2.41 -11.19
CA ALA A 88 -8.53 -1.52 -11.52
C ALA A 88 -8.39 -0.20 -10.75
N PHE A 89 -9.13 0.81 -11.21
CA PHE A 89 -9.14 2.14 -10.61
C PHE A 89 -10.45 2.33 -9.83
N SER A 90 -10.31 2.71 -8.56
CA SER A 90 -11.42 3.16 -7.72
C SER A 90 -11.92 4.54 -8.15
N SER A 91 -13.03 5.01 -7.57
CA SER A 91 -13.49 6.38 -7.79
C SER A 91 -12.44 7.43 -7.36
N ILE A 92 -11.73 7.16 -6.26
CA ILE A 92 -10.67 8.02 -5.71
C ILE A 92 -9.51 8.17 -6.69
N ASP A 93 -9.14 7.09 -7.40
CA ASP A 93 -8.02 7.13 -8.36
C ASP A 93 -8.33 7.98 -9.60
N GLN A 94 -9.60 8.28 -9.86
CA GLN A 94 -10.05 9.08 -10.99
C GLN A 94 -10.23 10.57 -10.63
N GLU A 95 -10.12 10.91 -9.35
CA GLU A 95 -10.24 12.29 -8.90
C GLU A 95 -9.02 13.12 -9.34
N ALA A 96 -9.28 14.39 -9.68
CA ALA A 96 -8.20 15.32 -9.93
C ALA A 96 -7.42 15.56 -8.63
N MET A 97 -6.10 15.38 -8.69
CA MET A 97 -5.22 15.61 -7.55
C MET A 97 -5.03 17.12 -7.33
N SER A 98 -5.25 17.59 -6.10
CA SER A 98 -4.91 18.97 -5.72
C SER A 98 -3.40 19.14 -5.58
N ASP A 99 -2.93 20.38 -5.62
CA ASP A 99 -1.52 20.69 -5.42
C ASP A 99 -1.02 20.20 -4.05
N GLU A 100 -1.83 20.31 -3.00
CA GLU A 100 -1.48 19.82 -1.66
C GLU A 100 -1.38 18.29 -1.62
N ALA A 101 -2.29 17.59 -2.30
CA ALA A 101 -2.23 16.13 -2.40
C ALA A 101 -1.00 15.68 -3.20
N LEU A 102 -0.66 16.40 -4.28
CA LEU A 102 0.53 16.13 -5.08
C LEU A 102 1.81 16.34 -4.25
N GLU A 103 1.94 17.44 -3.53
CA GLU A 103 3.10 17.69 -2.67
C GLU A 103 3.25 16.63 -1.58
N ARG A 104 2.13 16.13 -1.04
CA ARG A 104 2.14 15.01 -0.11
C ARG A 104 2.71 13.74 -0.75
N GLU A 105 2.23 13.36 -1.93
CA GLU A 105 2.73 12.17 -2.65
C GLU A 105 4.21 12.31 -3.06
N LEU A 106 4.61 13.49 -3.53
CA LEU A 106 6.01 13.79 -3.84
C LEU A 106 6.91 13.67 -2.60
N THR A 107 6.44 14.11 -1.44
CA THR A 107 7.17 13.99 -0.17
C THR A 107 7.41 12.52 0.19
N LEU A 108 6.39 11.66 0.06
CA LEU A 108 6.53 10.22 0.27
C LEU A 108 7.48 9.58 -0.75
N MET A 109 7.36 9.93 -2.03
CA MET A 109 8.24 9.42 -3.07
C MET A 109 9.71 9.79 -2.82
N ARG A 110 9.99 11.04 -2.41
CA ARG A 110 11.35 11.47 -2.06
C ARG A 110 11.88 10.73 -0.83
N ALA A 111 11.04 10.49 0.18
CA ALA A 111 11.41 9.69 1.35
C ALA A 111 11.74 8.23 0.98
N CYS A 112 10.97 7.62 0.07
CA CYS A 112 11.28 6.29 -0.49
C CYS A 112 12.66 6.26 -1.15
N TRP A 113 12.96 7.24 -2.01
CA TRP A 113 14.26 7.32 -2.69
C TRP A 113 15.42 7.56 -1.71
N ALA A 114 15.25 8.47 -0.76
CA ALA A 114 16.26 8.73 0.26
C ALA A 114 16.58 7.47 1.08
N PHE A 115 15.55 6.72 1.49
CA PHE A 115 15.74 5.45 2.19
C PHE A 115 16.43 4.40 1.30
N PHE A 116 16.03 4.30 0.03
CA PHE A 116 16.65 3.40 -0.93
C PHE A 116 18.14 3.72 -1.13
N ASP A 117 18.49 4.99 -1.30
CA ASP A 117 19.88 5.44 -1.47
C ASP A 117 20.74 5.14 -0.23
N ASP A 118 20.20 5.34 0.97
CA ASP A 118 20.84 5.02 2.24
C ASP A 118 21.06 3.50 2.43
N VAL A 119 20.12 2.66 1.98
CA VAL A 119 20.31 1.20 1.93
C VAL A 119 21.37 0.85 0.89
N ARG A 120 21.26 1.40 -0.32
CA ARG A 120 22.19 1.17 -1.43
C ARG A 120 23.64 1.50 -1.04
N ALA A 121 23.87 2.58 -0.31
CA ALA A 121 25.20 3.00 0.12
C ALA A 121 25.92 2.01 1.05
N ARG A 122 25.19 1.07 1.67
CA ARG A 122 25.72 0.14 2.67
C ARG A 122 25.66 -1.33 2.26
N VAL A 123 25.06 -1.65 1.11
CA VAL A 123 25.02 -3.02 0.57
C VAL A 123 26.21 -3.28 -0.37
N SER A 124 26.68 -4.53 -0.38
CA SER A 124 27.71 -4.97 -1.34
C SER A 124 27.14 -5.04 -2.76
N ALA A 125 28.00 -4.83 -3.76
CA ALA A 125 27.68 -5.12 -5.15
C ALA A 125 27.51 -6.63 -5.42
N ASP A 126 28.14 -7.47 -4.59
CA ASP A 126 28.05 -8.92 -4.71
C ASP A 126 26.78 -9.44 -4.06
N LEU A 127 25.94 -10.12 -4.85
CA LEU A 127 24.75 -10.79 -4.35
C LEU A 127 25.14 -12.04 -3.55
N GLN A 128 24.68 -12.09 -2.30
CA GLN A 128 24.78 -13.30 -1.50
C GLN A 128 23.66 -14.27 -1.88
N LYS A 129 24.02 -15.55 -2.05
CA LYS A 129 23.05 -16.61 -2.31
C LYS A 129 22.13 -16.76 -1.10
N GLY A 130 20.85 -16.45 -1.28
CA GLY A 130 19.82 -16.65 -0.28
C GLY A 130 19.07 -17.98 -0.44
N PRO A 131 18.09 -18.26 0.44
CA PRO A 131 17.28 -19.49 0.44
C PRO A 131 16.46 -19.75 -0.83
N ARG A 132 16.41 -18.77 -1.75
CA ARG A 132 15.75 -18.88 -3.06
C ARG A 132 16.74 -18.78 -4.24
N CYS A 133 18.02 -19.06 -3.99
CA CYS A 133 19.10 -19.15 -4.98
C CYS A 133 19.12 -18.02 -6.04
N GLY A 134 19.85 -16.95 -5.73
CA GLY A 134 20.61 -16.25 -6.78
C GLY A 134 21.82 -17.10 -7.17
#